data_AF-A0A7S0AP90-F1
#
_entry.id   AF-A0A7S0AP90-F1
#
_cell.length_a   1.000
_cell.length_b   1.000
_cell.length_c   1.000
_cell.angle_alpha   90.00
_cell.angle_beta   90.00
_cell.angle_gamma   90.00
#
_symmetry.space_group_name_H-M   'P 1'
#
loop_
_entity.id
_entity.type
_entity.pdbx_description
1 polymer ?
#
loop_
_entity_poly.entity_id
_entity_poly.type
_entity_poly.pdbx_seq_one_letter_code
_entity_poly.pdbx_strand_id
1 'polypeptide(L)'
;ELEVLAGALNVRPTDLHVCALEEQEEVVITRREGSHAQARRLSTYVLAPLARTRHQPDLKTFDLDVLGSASPGEALRCGLHTFVYHFGSEPVELSWEGRSQVRSALLRPGDSAYVAPLVEHRFSVTPAPVGPLVANPNGQ
;
A
#
# COMPACT_ATOMS: atom_id res chain seq x y z
N GLU A 1 6.17 19.87 -32.96
CA GLU A 1 6.84 20.98 -32.24
C GLU A 1 7.61 20.47 -31.02
N LEU A 2 6.96 19.85 -30.04
CA LEU A 2 7.62 19.29 -28.85
C LEU A 2 8.74 18.27 -29.15
N GLU A 3 8.55 17.37 -30.12
CA GLU A 3 9.58 16.40 -30.53
C GLU A 3 10.87 17.08 -31.05
N VAL A 4 10.70 18.18 -31.80
CA VAL A 4 11.83 18.93 -32.37
C VAL A 4 12.59 19.65 -31.25
N LEU A 5 11.87 20.24 -30.30
CA LEU A 5 12.46 20.87 -29.12
C LEU A 5 13.15 19.85 -28.21
N ALA A 6 12.51 18.71 -27.95
CA ALA A 6 13.08 17.63 -27.14
C ALA A 6 14.37 17.07 -27.78
N GLY A 7 14.36 16.87 -29.10
CA GLY A 7 15.55 16.47 -29.86
C GLY A 7 16.66 17.52 -29.79
N ALA A 8 16.34 18.81 -29.92
CA ALA A 8 17.31 19.89 -29.80
C ALA A 8 17.92 20.02 -28.39
N LEU A 9 17.15 19.70 -27.35
CA LEU A 9 17.56 19.75 -25.94
C LEU A 9 18.15 18.42 -25.43
N ASN A 10 18.15 17.36 -26.25
CA ASN A 10 18.58 16.01 -25.88
C ASN A 10 17.86 15.48 -24.60
N VAL A 11 16.54 15.69 -24.54
CA VAL A 11 15.65 15.18 -23.49
C VAL A 11 14.52 14.36 -24.09
N ARG A 12 13.75 13.63 -23.28
CA ARG A 12 12.55 12.95 -23.76
C ARG A 12 11.41 13.96 -23.91
N PRO A 13 10.47 13.80 -24.84
CA PRO A 13 9.29 14.68 -24.95
C PRO A 13 8.50 14.79 -23.65
N THR A 14 8.44 13.71 -22.86
CA THR A 14 7.78 13.69 -21.54
C THR A 14 8.44 14.61 -20.53
N ASP A 15 9.73 14.89 -20.67
CA ASP A 15 10.46 15.80 -19.77
C ASP A 15 10.07 17.27 -20.00
N LEU A 16 9.43 17.57 -21.15
CA LEU A 16 8.88 18.90 -21.48
C LEU A 16 7.40 19.04 -21.08
N HIS A 17 6.76 17.96 -20.64
CA HIS A 17 5.36 18.02 -20.22
C HIS A 17 5.27 18.56 -18.78
N VAL A 18 4.39 19.53 -18.59
CA VAL A 18 4.04 20.06 -17.26
C VAL A 18 2.58 19.73 -16.97
N CYS A 19 2.32 19.14 -15.81
CA CYS A 19 0.96 18.93 -15.32
C CYS A 19 0.66 20.02 -14.30
N ALA A 20 -0.14 21.02 -14.69
CA ALA A 20 -0.54 22.09 -13.80
C ALA A 20 -1.54 21.58 -12.75
N LEU A 21 -1.42 22.08 -11.52
CA LEU A 21 -2.37 21.84 -10.45
C LEU A 21 -3.55 22.80 -10.60
N GLU A 22 -4.77 22.27 -10.70
CA GLU A 22 -6.00 23.07 -10.70
C GLU A 22 -6.50 23.29 -9.26
N GLU A 23 -7.28 24.34 -8.99
CA GLU A 23 -7.77 24.69 -7.63
C GLU A 23 -8.55 23.52 -6.99
N GLN A 24 -9.39 22.85 -7.78
CA GLN A 24 -10.13 21.65 -7.37
C GLN A 24 -9.27 20.41 -7.11
N GLU A 25 -7.97 20.44 -7.45
CA GLU A 25 -7.04 19.32 -7.28
C GLU A 25 -6.14 19.49 -6.05
N GLU A 26 -6.20 20.62 -5.34
CA GLU A 26 -5.44 20.86 -4.12
C GLU A 26 -5.78 19.86 -3.01
N VAL A 27 -7.05 19.47 -2.92
CA VAL A 27 -7.55 18.49 -1.96
C VAL A 27 -8.38 17.44 -2.67
N VAL A 28 -7.89 16.20 -2.69
CA VAL A 28 -8.63 15.07 -3.26
C VAL A 28 -9.38 14.32 -2.15
N ILE A 29 -10.70 14.25 -2.29
CA ILE A 29 -11.57 13.50 -1.38
C ILE A 29 -12.06 12.23 -2.09
N THR A 30 -11.90 11.08 -1.43
CA THR A 30 -12.47 9.81 -1.89
C THR A 30 -13.40 9.27 -0.82
N ARG A 31 -14.65 9.00 -1.19
CA ARG A 31 -15.65 8.41 -0.28
C ARG A 31 -15.48 6.90 -0.24
N ARG A 32 -15.63 6.33 0.96
CA ARG A 32 -15.49 4.89 1.21
C ARG A 32 -16.33 4.04 0.28
N GLU A 33 -17.61 4.36 0.12
CA GLU A 33 -18.52 3.60 -0.75
C GLU A 33 -18.00 3.49 -2.18
N GLY A 34 -17.59 4.60 -2.79
CA GLY A 34 -17.03 4.63 -4.14
C GLY A 34 -15.68 3.93 -4.26
N SER A 35 -14.85 3.97 -3.21
CA SER A 35 -13.58 3.24 -3.13
C SER A 35 -13.80 1.73 -3.10
N HIS A 36 -14.64 1.24 -2.19
CA HIS A 36 -14.92 -0.20 -2.06
C HIS A 36 -15.66 -0.77 -3.28
N ALA A 37 -16.46 0.04 -3.98
CA ALA A 37 -17.08 -0.36 -5.25
C ALA A 37 -16.03 -0.65 -6.35
N GLN A 38 -14.87 0.02 -6.29
CA GLN A 38 -13.74 -0.17 -7.21
C GLN A 38 -12.69 -1.15 -6.67
N ALA A 39 -12.97 -1.84 -5.56
CA ALA A 39 -12.00 -2.71 -4.92
C ALA A 39 -11.64 -3.90 -5.82
N ARG A 40 -10.34 -4.14 -5.94
CA ARG A 40 -9.82 -5.32 -6.64
C ARG A 40 -9.85 -6.50 -5.69
N ARG A 41 -10.58 -7.55 -6.07
CA ARG A 41 -10.61 -8.82 -5.32
C ARG A 41 -9.56 -9.77 -5.89
N LEU A 42 -8.70 -10.26 -5.02
CA LEU A 42 -7.70 -11.31 -5.28
C LEU A 42 -8.09 -12.57 -4.49
N SER A 43 -7.27 -13.61 -4.55
CA SER A 43 -7.59 -14.87 -3.86
C SER A 43 -7.41 -14.77 -2.35
N THR A 44 -6.45 -13.96 -1.88
CA THR A 44 -6.16 -13.77 -0.46
C THR A 44 -6.41 -12.36 0.06
N TYR A 45 -6.67 -11.40 -0.83
CA TYR A 45 -6.82 -9.99 -0.46
C TYR A 45 -7.97 -9.30 -1.19
N VAL A 46 -8.48 -8.21 -0.58
CA VAL A 46 -9.28 -7.21 -1.29
C VAL A 46 -8.59 -5.85 -1.12
N LEU A 47 -8.32 -5.18 -2.24
CA LEU A 47 -7.62 -3.89 -2.24
C LEU A 47 -8.58 -2.80 -2.72
N ALA A 48 -9.02 -1.93 -1.82
CA ALA A 48 -9.83 -0.76 -2.16
C ALA A 48 -8.92 0.49 -2.29
N PRO A 49 -8.90 1.18 -3.44
CA PRO A 49 -8.03 2.33 -3.63
C PRO A 49 -8.50 3.52 -2.78
N LEU A 50 -7.58 4.17 -2.07
CA LEU A 50 -7.86 5.40 -1.33
C LEU A 50 -7.60 6.64 -2.20
N ALA A 51 -7.69 7.83 -1.60
CA ALA A 51 -7.46 9.11 -2.27
C ALA A 51 -6.08 9.16 -2.95
N ARG A 52 -6.07 9.61 -4.21
CA ARG A 52 -4.91 9.67 -5.10
C ARG A 52 -4.96 10.92 -5.95
N THR A 53 -3.80 11.43 -6.33
CA THR A 53 -3.67 12.56 -7.25
C THR A 53 -2.72 12.20 -8.39
N ARG A 54 -3.01 12.68 -9.61
CA ARG A 54 -2.12 12.52 -10.78
C ARG A 54 -0.78 13.22 -10.57
N HIS A 55 -0.75 14.21 -9.68
CA HIS A 55 0.44 15.01 -9.31
C HIS A 55 1.41 14.26 -8.39
N GLN A 56 1.00 13.10 -7.84
CA GLN A 56 1.85 12.20 -7.06
C GLN A 56 1.67 10.77 -7.57
N PRO A 57 2.13 10.49 -8.81
CA PRO A 57 1.85 9.23 -9.48
C PRO A 57 2.39 8.04 -8.70
N ASP A 58 3.48 8.19 -7.96
CA ASP A 58 4.10 7.11 -7.18
C ASP A 58 3.53 6.97 -5.76
N LEU A 59 2.57 7.80 -5.35
CA LEU A 59 1.84 7.61 -4.10
C LEU A 59 0.66 6.65 -4.32
N LYS A 60 0.79 5.43 -3.80
CA LYS A 60 -0.24 4.40 -3.92
C LYS A 60 -0.82 4.07 -2.53
N THR A 61 -2.09 4.39 -2.32
CA THR A 61 -2.82 4.20 -1.06
C THR A 61 -3.98 3.21 -1.24
N PHE A 62 -4.12 2.27 -0.30
CA PHE A 62 -5.17 1.24 -0.34
C PHE A 62 -5.62 0.88 1.08
N ASP A 63 -6.91 0.58 1.23
CA ASP A 63 -7.36 -0.34 2.27
C ASP A 63 -7.12 -1.76 1.77
N LEU A 64 -6.53 -2.61 2.60
CA LEU A 64 -6.24 -4.01 2.29
C LEU A 64 -6.93 -4.91 3.29
N ASP A 65 -7.95 -5.63 2.83
CA ASP A 65 -8.58 -6.70 3.62
C ASP A 65 -7.79 -8.00 3.42
N VAL A 66 -7.37 -8.62 4.52
CA VAL A 66 -6.75 -9.95 4.53
C VAL A 66 -7.85 -10.99 4.68
N LEU A 67 -8.03 -11.84 3.67
CA LEU A 67 -9.11 -12.82 3.63
C LEU A 67 -8.77 -14.07 4.44
N GLY A 68 -9.78 -14.81 4.88
CA GLY A 68 -9.60 -16.09 5.58
C GLY A 68 -8.82 -17.17 4.79
N SER A 69 -8.75 -17.02 3.47
CA SER A 69 -7.93 -17.85 2.57
C SER A 69 -6.42 -17.51 2.60
N ALA A 70 -6.00 -16.42 3.25
CA ALA A 70 -4.63 -15.96 3.30
C ALA A 70 -3.79 -16.80 4.29
N SER A 71 -3.51 -18.06 3.95
CA SER A 71 -2.70 -18.97 4.78
C SER A 71 -1.80 -19.89 3.92
N PRO A 72 -0.63 -19.40 3.46
CA PRO A 72 -0.17 -18.01 3.54
C PRO A 72 -0.84 -17.11 2.48
N GLY A 73 -0.83 -15.79 2.69
CA GLY A 73 -1.27 -14.82 1.69
C GLY A 73 -0.44 -14.82 0.39
N GLU A 74 -1.01 -14.26 -0.68
CA GLU A 74 -0.28 -14.00 -1.94
C GLU A 74 0.88 -13.02 -1.71
N ALA A 75 1.96 -13.19 -2.50
CA ALA A 75 3.14 -12.33 -2.46
C ALA A 75 2.86 -10.92 -2.95
N LEU A 76 3.28 -9.92 -2.19
CA LEU A 76 3.27 -8.50 -2.56
C LEU A 76 4.70 -8.01 -2.74
N ARG A 77 4.97 -7.35 -3.87
CA ARG A 77 6.27 -6.75 -4.19
C ARG A 77 6.09 -5.55 -5.13
N CYS A 78 6.66 -4.42 -4.77
CA CYS A 78 6.67 -3.22 -5.62
C CYS A 78 7.96 -2.42 -5.42
N GLY A 79 8.26 -1.51 -6.35
CA GLY A 79 9.44 -0.63 -6.27
C GLY A 79 9.27 0.58 -5.34
N LEU A 80 8.17 0.66 -4.59
CA LEU A 80 7.85 1.81 -3.74
C LEU A 80 8.09 1.49 -2.27
N HIS A 81 8.36 2.54 -1.49
CA HIS A 81 8.34 2.47 -0.03
C HIS A 81 6.92 2.19 0.44
N THR A 82 6.73 1.20 1.31
CA THR A 82 5.41 0.83 1.82
C THR A 82 5.33 1.07 3.31
N PHE A 83 4.38 1.90 3.72
CA PHE A 83 3.99 2.05 5.12
C PHE A 83 2.68 1.29 5.33
N VAL A 84 2.62 0.51 6.40
CA VAL A 84 1.48 -0.32 6.78
C VAL A 84 1.03 0.12 8.16
N TYR A 85 -0.28 0.34 8.31
CA TYR A 85 -0.91 0.54 9.61
C TYR A 85 -2.04 -0.47 9.76
N HIS A 86 -2.02 -1.25 10.83
CA HIS A 86 -3.03 -2.27 11.07
C HIS A 86 -4.16 -1.69 11.93
N PHE A 87 -5.25 -1.29 11.26
CA PHE A 87 -6.45 -0.74 11.89
C PHE A 87 -7.58 -1.76 12.09
N GLY A 88 -7.32 -3.04 11.77
CA GLY A 88 -8.25 -4.13 11.99
C GLY A 88 -8.39 -4.50 13.47
N SER A 89 -9.34 -5.38 13.78
CA SER A 89 -9.56 -5.90 15.13
C SER A 89 -8.82 -7.22 15.39
N GLU A 90 -8.43 -7.93 14.33
CA GLU A 90 -7.80 -9.25 14.41
C GLU A 90 -6.33 -9.16 13.98
N PRO A 91 -5.42 -9.79 14.73
CA PRO A 91 -3.99 -9.72 14.42
C PRO A 91 -3.66 -10.51 13.15
N VAL A 92 -2.74 -9.96 12.37
CA VAL A 92 -2.29 -10.50 11.09
C VAL A 92 -0.80 -10.78 11.13
N GLU A 93 -0.36 -11.90 10.58
CA GLU A 93 1.06 -12.17 10.42
C GLU A 93 1.57 -11.45 9.16
N LEU A 94 2.58 -10.60 9.31
CA LEU A 94 3.41 -10.08 8.23
C LEU A 94 4.64 -10.97 8.10
N SER A 95 4.83 -11.63 6.96
CA SER A 95 6.06 -12.35 6.63
C SER A 95 6.78 -11.72 5.44
N TRP A 96 8.10 -11.81 5.43
CA TRP A 96 8.93 -11.26 4.35
C TRP A 96 10.22 -12.05 4.16
N GLU A 97 10.76 -11.99 2.95
CA GLU A 97 12.06 -12.59 2.65
C GLU A 97 13.20 -11.71 3.16
N GLY A 98 14.02 -12.27 4.08
CA GLY A 98 15.30 -11.69 4.47
C GLY A 98 16.45 -12.20 3.59
N ARG A 99 17.67 -11.72 3.86
CA ARG A 99 18.89 -12.11 3.10
C ARG A 99 19.15 -13.63 3.05
N SER A 100 18.65 -14.40 4.00
CA SER A 100 18.93 -15.84 4.13
C SER A 100 17.80 -16.66 4.76
N GLN A 101 16.71 -16.03 5.18
CA GLN A 101 15.59 -16.71 5.83
C GLN A 101 14.32 -15.89 5.70
N VAL A 102 13.17 -16.57 5.67
CA VAL A 102 11.87 -15.94 5.87
C VAL A 102 11.79 -15.46 7.32
N ARG A 103 11.34 -14.24 7.52
CA ARG A 103 11.03 -13.65 8.83
C ARG A 103 9.55 -13.37 8.90
N SER A 104 9.00 -13.39 10.11
CA SER A 104 7.63 -12.93 10.34
C SER A 104 7.50 -12.13 11.63
N ALA A 105 6.47 -11.30 11.67
CA ALA A 105 6.05 -10.54 12.84
C ALA A 105 4.53 -10.53 12.88
N LEU A 106 3.98 -10.59 14.08
CA LEU A 106 2.54 -10.45 14.30
C LEU A 106 2.22 -8.96 14.45
N LEU A 107 1.36 -8.43 13.56
CA LEU A 107 0.81 -7.08 13.67
C LEU A 107 -0.50 -7.14 14.45
N ARG A 108 -0.54 -6.51 15.61
CA ARG A 108 -1.74 -6.33 16.45
C ARG A 108 -2.44 -5.02 16.11
N PRO A 109 -3.73 -4.86 16.47
CA PRO A 109 -4.47 -3.60 16.31
C PRO A 109 -3.67 -2.39 16.81
N GLY A 110 -3.41 -1.44 15.90
CA GLY A 110 -2.63 -0.23 16.17
C GLY A 110 -1.12 -0.33 15.87
N ASP A 111 -0.61 -1.52 15.54
CA ASP A 111 0.77 -1.68 15.10
C ASP A 111 0.97 -1.11 13.69
N SER A 112 2.23 -0.79 13.39
CA SER A 112 2.65 -0.33 12.07
C SER A 112 3.93 -1.01 11.63
N ALA A 113 4.15 -1.04 10.32
CA ALA A 113 5.37 -1.57 9.73
C ALA A 113 5.81 -0.72 8.55
N TYR A 114 7.11 -0.74 8.30
CA TYR A 114 7.72 -0.19 7.10
C TYR A 114 8.35 -1.34 6.30
N VAL A 115 8.06 -1.37 5.00
CA VAL A 115 8.65 -2.32 4.06
C VAL A 115 9.43 -1.54 3.00
N ALA A 116 10.73 -1.87 2.89
CA ALA A 116 11.61 -1.27 1.91
C ALA A 116 11.23 -1.69 0.47
N PRO A 117 11.57 -0.86 -0.55
CA PRO A 117 11.33 -1.21 -1.94
C PRO A 117 11.84 -2.60 -2.31
N LEU A 118 11.07 -3.28 -3.16
CA LEU A 118 11.36 -4.60 -3.72
C LEU A 118 11.42 -5.77 -2.73
N VAL A 119 11.20 -5.54 -1.43
CA VAL A 119 11.06 -6.61 -0.43
C VAL A 119 9.73 -7.32 -0.65
N GLU A 120 9.80 -8.60 -0.99
CA GLU A 120 8.61 -9.45 -1.05
C GLU A 120 8.08 -9.68 0.37
N HIS A 121 6.79 -9.44 0.55
CA HIS A 121 6.09 -9.64 1.81
C HIS A 121 4.68 -10.18 1.60
N ARG A 122 4.10 -10.77 2.66
CA ARG A 122 2.79 -11.42 2.66
C ARG A 122 2.08 -11.12 3.96
N PHE A 123 0.75 -11.00 3.90
CA PHE A 123 -0.11 -10.93 5.07
C PHE A 123 -0.91 -12.23 5.18
N SER A 124 -0.90 -12.86 6.35
CA SER A 124 -1.61 -14.11 6.57
C SER A 124 -2.52 -14.02 7.79
N VAL A 125 -3.66 -14.70 7.73
CA VAL A 125 -4.53 -14.86 8.90
C VAL A 125 -3.85 -15.73 9.95
N THR A 126 -4.00 -15.37 11.21
CA THR A 126 -3.38 -16.10 12.31
C THR A 126 -4.37 -17.10 12.90
N PRO A 127 -4.05 -18.41 13.01
CA PRO A 127 -5.00 -19.42 13.49
C PRO A 127 -5.17 -19.51 15.02
N ALA A 128 -4.46 -18.69 15.83
CA ALA A 128 -4.43 -18.83 17.29
C ALA A 128 -5.03 -17.61 18.03
N PRO A 129 -5.74 -17.82 19.16
CA PRO A 129 -6.23 -16.73 19.99
C PRO A 129 -5.04 -15.99 20.60
N VAL A 130 -4.89 -14.74 20.19
CA VAL A 130 -3.76 -13.91 20.61
C VAL A 130 -4.03 -13.44 22.03
N GLY A 131 -3.09 -13.72 22.93
CA GLY A 131 -3.12 -13.28 24.34
C GLY A 131 -3.32 -11.76 24.48
N PRO A 132 -3.61 -11.27 25.70
CA PRO A 132 -4.23 -9.97 25.94
C PRO A 132 -3.57 -8.84 25.15
N LEU A 133 -4.41 -7.94 24.63
CA LEU A 133 -3.98 -6.72 23.95
C LEU A 133 -3.06 -5.95 24.91
N VAL A 134 -1.77 -5.88 24.58
CA VAL A 134 -0.87 -4.92 25.20
C VAL A 134 -1.24 -3.57 24.62
N ALA A 135 -1.52 -2.59 25.48
CA ALA A 135 -1.90 -1.25 25.06
C ALA A 135 -0.86 -0.70 24.07
N ASN A 136 -1.34 -0.18 22.95
CA ASN A 136 -0.50 0.50 21.97
C ASN A 136 0.17 1.70 22.67
N PRO A 137 1.50 1.81 22.69
CA PRO A 137 2.17 2.98 23.27
C PRO A 137 1.81 4.29 22.57
N ASN A 138 1.22 4.22 21.37
CA ASN A 138 0.85 5.37 20.54
C ASN A 138 -0.67 5.65 20.49
N GLY A 139 -1.50 4.99 21.30
CA GLY A 139 -2.94 5.19 21.31
C GLY A 139 -3.56 4.98 22.69
N GLN A 140 -3.87 6.09 23.36
CA GLN A 140 -4.90 6.12 24.41
C GLN A 140 -6.28 5.83 23.80
#